data_AF-X1AMJ1-F1
#
_entry.id   AF-X1AMJ1-F1
#
_cell.length_a   1.000
_cell.length_b   1.000
_cell.length_c   1.000
_cell.angle_alpha   90.00
_cell.angle_beta   90.00
_cell.angle_gamma   90.00
#
_symmetry.space_group_name_H-M   'P 1'
#
loop_
_entity.id
_entity.type
_entity.pdbx_description
1 polymer ?
#
loop_
_entity_poly.entity_id
_entity_poly.type
_entity_poly.pdbx_seq_one_letter_code
_entity_poly.pdbx_strand_id
1 'polypeptide(L)'
;MVDRSTSIPGNQIENDSVKQDELDITNIPSDGQFLKVNMPTGDFTAVDAPSIVDLTAIVAVNQTNIVLNAFRIAVDASRSIFNMVDGIVDYFVDETGIDTVNSLNEDYDSVNDLYSPASSGGLSTSPYAHYKCNDDAANTTVTDDGTGSNNGTGNTNTSNYSVAGKINKGFEFNGSSDYIDITDLYTDIASDTTGSFAFWYAPDTGANGEILAFCEGGTGSNLDYFRIKTNASNTIQIQIANVDTQTLYANIDTTLTYAFKRVPF
;
A
#
# COMPACT_ATOMS: atom_id res chain seq x y z
N MET A 1 53.31 87.68 44.60
CA MET A 1 52.30 86.63 44.79
C MET A 1 51.03 87.35 45.23
N VAL A 2 50.16 87.69 44.28
CA VAL A 2 48.92 88.42 44.59
C VAL A 2 47.86 87.37 44.92
N ASP A 3 47.39 87.41 46.16
CA ASP A 3 46.34 86.56 46.72
C ASP A 3 45.08 86.60 45.84
N ARG A 4 44.54 85.43 45.49
CA ARG A 4 43.27 85.27 44.73
C ARG A 4 42.10 85.05 45.70
N SER A 5 42.04 85.78 46.80
CA SER A 5 40.87 85.82 47.67
C SER A 5 39.79 86.70 47.06
N THR A 6 39.08 86.20 46.03
CA THR A 6 37.76 86.75 45.68
C THR A 6 36.80 86.36 46.78
N SER A 7 36.72 87.16 47.86
CA SER A 7 35.67 86.99 48.87
C SER A 7 34.33 87.26 48.19
N ILE A 8 33.43 86.27 48.22
CA ILE A 8 32.06 86.48 47.79
C ILE A 8 31.46 87.55 48.73
N PRO A 9 30.98 88.69 48.21
CA PRO A 9 30.41 89.72 49.07
C PRO A 9 29.20 89.15 49.82
N GLY A 10 29.10 89.45 51.11
CA GLY A 10 28.18 88.76 52.05
C GLY A 10 26.68 88.88 51.72
N ASN A 11 26.32 89.69 50.71
CA ASN A 11 24.97 89.81 50.18
C ASN A 11 24.63 88.75 49.10
N GLN A 12 25.57 87.90 48.71
CA GLN A 12 25.37 86.82 47.72
C GLN A 12 25.36 85.41 48.31
N ILE A 13 25.53 85.28 49.64
CA ILE A 13 25.16 84.06 50.34
C ILE A 13 23.71 84.26 50.76
N GLU A 14 22.77 83.97 49.85
CA GLU A 14 21.39 83.80 50.28
C GLU A 14 21.36 82.63 51.26
N ASN A 15 20.73 82.83 52.43
CA ASN A 15 20.70 81.82 53.47
C ASN A 15 19.89 80.61 52.98
N ASP A 16 20.58 79.59 52.47
CA ASP A 16 20.01 78.32 51.98
C ASP A 16 19.61 77.38 53.14
N SER A 17 19.55 77.93 54.35
CA SER A 17 19.04 77.21 55.53
C SER A 17 17.51 77.23 55.49
N VAL A 18 16.91 76.06 55.72
CA VAL A 18 15.45 75.92 55.91
C VAL A 18 15.00 76.88 57.02
N LYS A 19 14.06 77.77 56.71
CA LYS A 19 13.53 78.76 57.65
C LYS A 19 12.42 78.16 58.51
N GLN A 20 12.21 78.69 59.71
CA GLN A 20 11.20 78.15 60.64
C GLN A 20 9.77 78.18 60.06
N ASP A 21 9.48 79.15 59.19
CA ASP A 21 8.18 79.29 58.51
C ASP A 21 7.99 78.26 57.37
N GLU A 22 9.07 77.57 56.97
CA GLU A 22 9.06 76.48 55.97
C GLU A 22 8.89 75.10 56.64
N LEU A 23 8.85 75.06 57.98
CA LEU A 23 8.61 73.86 58.78
C LEU A 23 7.20 73.94 59.39
N ASP A 24 6.36 72.92 59.21
CA ASP A 24 5.09 72.84 59.94
C ASP A 24 5.34 72.42 61.40
N ILE A 25 5.49 73.42 62.26
CA ILE A 25 5.72 73.25 63.70
C ILE A 25 4.44 73.27 64.53
N THR A 26 3.27 73.45 63.91
CA THR A 26 1.98 73.54 64.59
C THR A 26 1.47 72.19 65.11
N ASN A 27 1.97 71.09 64.54
CA ASN A 27 1.75 69.72 64.98
C ASN A 27 3.10 68.99 65.11
N ILE A 28 3.83 69.20 66.20
CA ILE A 28 5.06 68.45 66.46
C ILE A 28 4.70 66.95 66.57
N PRO A 29 5.21 66.08 65.68
CA PRO A 29 4.89 64.67 65.73
C PRO A 29 5.45 64.03 67.01
N SER A 30 4.74 63.05 67.58
CA SER A 30 5.27 62.23 68.68
C SER A 30 6.55 61.50 68.26
N ASP A 31 7.40 61.16 69.24
CA ASP A 31 8.72 60.55 69.04
C ASP A 31 8.74 59.48 67.92
N GLY A 32 9.57 59.74 66.91
CA GLY A 32 9.81 58.85 65.77
C GLY A 32 9.25 59.31 64.42
N GLN A 33 8.47 60.40 64.37
CA GLN A 33 8.07 61.03 63.11
C GLN A 33 8.87 62.31 62.82
N PHE A 34 9.42 62.42 61.61
CA PHE A 34 10.17 63.58 61.16
C PHE A 34 9.23 64.78 60.92
N LEU A 35 9.66 65.99 61.30
CA LEU A 35 8.95 67.23 60.94
C LEU A 35 8.79 67.30 59.42
N LYS A 36 7.57 67.57 58.95
CA LYS A 36 7.29 67.74 57.53
C LYS A 36 7.68 69.16 57.12
N VAL A 37 8.43 69.28 56.03
CA VAL A 37 8.67 70.57 55.36
C VAL A 37 7.37 70.95 54.67
N ASN A 38 6.88 72.17 54.89
CA ASN A 38 5.70 72.71 54.22
C ASN A 38 6.08 73.04 52.77
N MET A 39 5.93 72.07 51.88
CA MET A 39 6.13 72.32 50.45
C MET A 39 4.95 73.13 49.88
N PRO A 40 5.17 73.99 48.86
CA PRO A 40 4.09 74.71 48.20
C PRO A 40 3.02 73.74 47.72
N THR A 41 1.74 74.07 47.88
CA THR A 41 0.57 73.22 47.58
C THR A 41 0.32 72.99 46.09
N GLY A 42 1.38 72.80 45.30
CA GLY A 42 1.27 72.17 44.00
C GLY A 42 1.20 70.66 44.23
N ASP A 43 0.07 70.06 43.86
CA ASP A 43 -0.09 68.61 43.89
C ASP A 43 1.15 67.94 43.27
N PHE A 44 1.80 67.04 44.01
CA PHE A 44 2.68 66.04 43.42
C PHE A 44 1.82 65.05 42.62
N THR A 45 1.16 65.53 41.55
CA THR A 45 0.68 64.65 40.50
C THR A 45 1.93 64.03 39.89
N ALA A 46 1.97 62.70 39.79
CA ALA A 46 3.09 61.90 39.31
C ALA A 46 3.54 62.26 37.87
N VAL A 47 4.11 63.45 37.68
CA VAL A 47 4.61 64.01 36.43
C VAL A 47 6.12 64.24 36.59
N ASP A 48 6.80 63.29 37.23
CA ASP A 48 8.27 63.13 37.11
C ASP A 48 8.66 61.66 36.89
N ALA A 49 7.71 60.83 36.45
CA ALA A 49 8.03 59.73 35.57
C ALA A 49 7.69 60.24 34.16
N PRO A 50 8.61 60.16 33.17
CA PRO A 50 8.28 60.52 31.79
C PRO A 50 6.98 59.79 31.45
N SER A 51 5.99 60.56 30.94
CA SER A 51 4.60 60.16 30.73
C SER A 51 4.45 58.65 30.70
N ILE A 52 3.68 58.07 31.62
CA ILE A 52 3.21 56.68 31.53
C ILE A 52 2.77 56.48 30.08
N VAL A 53 3.64 55.86 29.30
CA VAL A 53 3.48 55.69 27.86
C VAL A 53 2.18 54.93 27.71
N ASP A 54 1.19 55.53 27.06
CA ASP A 54 -0.19 55.05 26.94
C ASP A 54 -0.28 53.53 27.14
N LEU A 55 -0.55 53.14 28.39
CA LEU A 55 -0.49 51.73 28.81
C LEU A 55 -1.47 50.91 27.98
N THR A 56 -2.55 51.55 27.53
CA THR A 56 -3.57 51.01 26.63
C THR A 56 -2.96 50.61 25.28
N ALA A 57 -2.17 51.50 24.67
CA ALA A 57 -1.49 51.22 23.41
C ALA A 57 -0.42 50.13 23.55
N ILE A 58 0.36 50.15 24.64
CA ILE A 58 1.36 49.10 24.91
C ILE A 58 0.68 47.75 25.13
N VAL A 59 -0.43 47.71 25.88
CA VAL A 59 -1.20 46.48 26.12
C VAL A 59 -1.78 45.94 24.81
N ALA A 60 -2.29 46.80 23.92
CA ALA A 60 -2.80 46.39 22.62
C ALA A 60 -1.70 45.77 21.71
N VAL A 61 -0.51 46.38 21.68
CA VAL A 61 0.63 45.86 20.91
C VAL A 61 1.11 44.52 21.47
N ASN A 62 1.21 44.40 22.80
CA ASN A 62 1.63 43.16 23.44
C ASN A 62 0.60 42.03 23.26
N GLN A 63 -0.69 42.33 23.36
CA GLN A 63 -1.75 41.35 23.04
C GLN A 63 -1.64 40.86 21.61
N THR A 64 -1.42 41.76 20.65
CA THR A 64 -1.21 41.41 19.25
C THR A 64 0.02 40.52 19.07
N ASN A 65 1.15 40.87 19.68
CA ASN A 65 2.38 40.07 19.60
C ASN A 65 2.24 38.68 20.24
N ILE A 66 1.49 38.57 21.34
CA ILE A 66 1.20 37.28 21.99
C ILE A 66 0.36 36.40 21.07
N VAL A 67 -0.69 36.95 20.45
CA VAL A 67 -1.54 36.21 19.51
C VAL A 67 -0.76 35.80 18.27
N LEU A 68 0.09 36.68 17.74
CA LEU A 68 0.95 36.37 16.59
C LEU A 68 1.98 35.27 16.92
N ASN A 69 2.59 35.31 18.11
CA ASN A 69 3.48 34.23 18.56
C ASN A 69 2.73 32.92 18.79
N ALA A 70 1.52 32.97 19.36
CA ALA A 70 0.68 31.80 19.55
C ALA A 70 0.30 31.15 18.20
N PHE A 71 -0.01 31.96 17.19
CA PHE A 71 -0.27 31.49 15.83
C PHE A 71 0.97 30.84 15.20
N ARG A 72 2.14 31.47 15.31
CA ARG A 72 3.41 30.87 14.83
C ARG A 72 3.68 29.52 15.47
N ILE A 73 3.55 29.42 16.79
CA ILE A 73 3.75 28.16 17.53
C ILE A 73 2.70 27.12 17.12
N ALA A 74 1.44 27.52 16.92
CA ALA A 74 0.39 26.62 16.47
C ALA A 74 0.64 26.07 15.07
N VAL A 75 1.16 26.89 14.14
CA VAL A 75 1.57 26.44 12.80
C VAL A 75 2.78 25.52 12.88
N ASP A 76 3.82 25.90 13.64
CA ASP A 76 5.01 25.06 13.86
C ASP A 76 4.66 23.71 14.50
N ALA A 77 3.71 23.69 15.43
CA ALA A 77 3.23 22.47 16.10
C ALA A 77 2.23 21.66 15.26
N SER A 78 1.56 22.28 14.28
CA SER A 78 0.66 21.59 13.34
C SER A 78 1.40 21.01 12.12
N ARG A 79 2.74 21.14 12.06
CA ARG A 79 3.57 20.41 11.12
C ARG A 79 3.45 18.93 11.45
N SER A 80 2.76 18.17 10.60
CA SER A 80 2.70 16.70 10.71
C SER A 80 4.12 16.11 10.73
N ILE A 81 4.27 14.87 11.21
CA ILE A 81 5.53 14.09 11.34
C ILE A 81 6.36 14.04 10.04
N PHE A 82 5.80 14.48 8.91
CA PHE A 82 6.41 14.52 7.59
C PHE A 82 7.20 15.79 7.25
N ASN A 83 7.49 16.69 8.20
CA ASN A 83 8.37 17.84 7.98
C ASN A 83 7.92 18.80 6.87
N MET A 84 6.63 18.81 6.53
CA MET A 84 6.12 19.59 5.39
C MET A 84 6.41 21.08 5.60
N VAL A 85 7.01 21.69 4.59
CA VAL A 85 7.13 23.14 4.43
C VAL A 85 6.11 23.49 3.35
N ASP A 86 5.05 24.19 3.73
CA ASP A 86 4.01 24.66 2.80
C ASP A 86 3.31 23.53 2.00
N GLY A 87 2.85 22.50 2.69
CA GLY A 87 2.06 21.42 2.10
C GLY A 87 0.59 21.48 2.52
N ILE A 88 -0.33 21.36 1.57
CA ILE A 88 -1.72 21.01 1.86
C ILE A 88 -1.77 19.49 1.96
N VAL A 89 -2.32 18.96 3.05
CA VAL A 89 -2.62 17.52 3.18
C VAL A 89 -4.08 17.34 2.81
N ASP A 90 -4.31 16.54 1.79
CA ASP A 90 -5.65 16.10 1.44
C ASP A 90 -5.98 14.79 2.17
N TYR A 91 -7.26 14.62 2.51
CA TYR A 91 -7.81 13.40 3.05
C TYR A 91 -8.87 12.92 2.06
N PHE A 92 -8.45 12.13 1.07
CA PHE A 92 -9.39 11.52 0.14
C PHE A 92 -10.28 10.54 0.91
N VAL A 93 -11.60 10.73 0.80
CA VAL A 93 -12.64 9.85 1.36
C VAL A 93 -13.29 9.00 0.25
N ASP A 94 -13.01 9.34 -1.00
CA ASP A 94 -13.51 8.71 -2.22
C ASP A 94 -12.54 9.00 -3.39
N GLU A 95 -12.88 8.52 -4.57
CA GLU A 95 -12.10 8.71 -5.80
C GLU A 95 -12.16 10.14 -6.36
N THR A 96 -12.92 11.06 -5.75
CA THR A 96 -13.07 12.41 -6.29
C THR A 96 -11.77 13.19 -6.11
N GLY A 97 -11.12 13.49 -7.23
CA GLY A 97 -9.81 14.14 -7.25
C GLY A 97 -8.65 13.22 -7.67
N ILE A 98 -8.91 11.92 -7.80
CA ILE A 98 -7.99 10.98 -8.45
C ILE A 98 -8.32 10.93 -9.94
N ASP A 99 -7.30 10.99 -10.79
CA ASP A 99 -7.43 10.92 -12.25
C ASP A 99 -7.74 9.47 -12.67
N THR A 100 -9.00 9.07 -12.54
CA THR A 100 -9.46 7.71 -12.85
C THR A 100 -9.36 7.33 -14.33
N VAL A 101 -9.06 8.28 -15.23
CA VAL A 101 -8.89 8.01 -16.65
C VAL A 101 -7.45 7.55 -16.95
N ASN A 102 -6.46 8.11 -16.26
CA ASN A 102 -5.05 7.80 -16.49
C ASN A 102 -4.43 6.88 -15.43
N SER A 103 -5.01 6.79 -14.23
CA SER A 103 -4.66 5.80 -13.20
C SER A 103 -5.23 4.42 -13.53
N LEU A 104 -4.66 3.78 -14.57
CA LEU A 104 -5.11 2.50 -15.11
C LEU A 104 -4.45 1.27 -14.44
N ASN A 105 -3.55 1.47 -13.47
CA ASN A 105 -2.78 0.37 -12.86
C ASN A 105 -3.29 0.02 -11.45
N GLU A 106 -4.43 0.56 -11.05
CA GLU A 106 -5.02 0.39 -9.74
C GLU A 106 -6.54 0.17 -9.84
N ASP A 107 -7.05 -0.84 -9.13
CA ASP A 107 -8.49 -1.05 -8.90
C ASP A 107 -8.87 -0.44 -7.54
N TYR A 108 -9.88 0.44 -7.51
CA TYR A 108 -10.43 1.03 -6.28
C TYR A 108 -11.59 0.18 -5.72
N ASP A 109 -11.48 -0.24 -4.46
CA ASP A 109 -12.55 -0.90 -3.72
C ASP A 109 -13.32 0.11 -2.87
N SER A 110 -14.49 0.54 -3.36
CA SER A 110 -15.39 1.49 -2.67
C SER A 110 -16.00 0.97 -1.35
N VAL A 111 -15.94 -0.35 -1.08
CA VAL A 111 -16.48 -0.92 0.17
C VAL A 111 -15.46 -0.82 1.29
N ASN A 112 -14.18 -1.06 0.98
CA ASN A 112 -13.09 -1.05 1.96
C ASN A 112 -12.18 0.17 1.86
N ASP A 113 -12.48 1.09 0.94
CA ASP A 113 -11.73 2.33 0.68
C ASP A 113 -10.23 2.07 0.47
N LEU A 114 -9.93 1.14 -0.43
CA LEU A 114 -8.57 0.66 -0.69
C LEU A 114 -8.27 0.60 -2.19
N TYR A 115 -7.06 1.02 -2.57
CA TYR A 115 -6.50 0.77 -3.89
C TYR A 115 -5.68 -0.52 -3.90
N SER A 116 -5.88 -1.34 -4.92
CA SER A 116 -5.10 -2.56 -5.18
C SER A 116 -4.50 -2.50 -6.58
N PRO A 117 -3.38 -3.19 -6.87
CA PRO A 117 -2.84 -3.23 -8.23
C PRO A 117 -3.88 -3.78 -9.19
N ALA A 118 -4.10 -3.09 -10.32
CA ALA A 118 -5.02 -3.54 -11.35
C ALA A 118 -4.63 -4.94 -11.78
N SER A 119 -5.61 -5.85 -11.72
CA SER A 119 -5.40 -7.19 -12.24
C SER A 119 -5.01 -7.09 -13.72
N SER A 120 -3.78 -7.48 -14.06
CA SER A 120 -3.30 -7.46 -15.45
C SER A 120 -4.25 -8.27 -16.33
N GLY A 121 -5.06 -7.57 -17.12
CA GLY A 121 -6.03 -8.14 -18.07
C GLY A 121 -5.39 -8.85 -19.27
N GLY A 122 -4.31 -9.61 -19.06
CA GLY A 122 -3.57 -10.32 -20.11
C GLY A 122 -3.22 -11.77 -19.78
N LEU A 123 -3.45 -12.23 -18.56
CA LEU A 123 -3.48 -13.65 -18.23
C LEU A 123 -4.89 -13.91 -17.73
N SER A 124 -5.68 -14.70 -18.46
CA SER A 124 -6.86 -15.30 -17.85
C SER A 124 -6.37 -15.96 -16.56
N THR A 125 -6.84 -15.48 -15.40
CA THR A 125 -6.39 -15.98 -14.09
C THR A 125 -6.67 -17.47 -13.94
N SER A 126 -7.50 -18.03 -14.83
CA SER A 126 -7.80 -19.46 -14.97
C SER A 126 -7.72 -19.89 -16.44
N PRO A 127 -7.14 -21.07 -16.77
CA PRO A 127 -7.16 -21.60 -18.13
C PRO A 127 -8.58 -21.96 -18.56
N TYR A 128 -8.79 -22.17 -19.87
CA TYR A 128 -10.11 -22.54 -20.39
C TYR A 128 -10.60 -23.88 -19.82
N ALA A 129 -9.72 -24.88 -19.73
CA ALA A 129 -9.97 -26.12 -19.00
C ALA A 129 -8.84 -26.41 -18.00
N HIS A 130 -9.20 -26.90 -16.82
CA HIS A 130 -8.29 -27.27 -15.74
C HIS A 130 -8.77 -28.53 -15.00
N TYR A 131 -8.28 -29.67 -15.44
CA TYR A 131 -8.47 -30.92 -14.70
C TYR A 131 -7.38 -31.08 -13.63
N LYS A 132 -7.77 -30.92 -12.37
CA LYS A 132 -6.85 -31.10 -11.23
C LYS A 132 -6.57 -32.56 -10.90
N CYS A 133 -7.42 -33.48 -11.38
CA CYS A 133 -7.33 -34.92 -11.14
C CYS A 133 -7.22 -35.29 -9.65
N ASN A 134 -7.96 -34.58 -8.81
CA ASN A 134 -7.97 -34.74 -7.35
C ASN A 134 -9.32 -35.24 -6.80
N ASP A 135 -10.28 -35.56 -7.67
CA ASP A 135 -11.56 -36.13 -7.29
C ASP A 135 -11.37 -37.51 -6.61
N ASP A 136 -12.25 -37.85 -5.67
CA ASP A 136 -12.21 -39.10 -4.93
C ASP A 136 -13.65 -39.49 -4.52
N ALA A 137 -14.48 -39.70 -5.54
CA ALA A 137 -15.90 -39.94 -5.37
C ALA A 137 -16.31 -41.23 -6.07
N ALA A 138 -17.40 -41.83 -5.58
CA ALA A 138 -18.07 -42.96 -6.22
C ALA A 138 -18.93 -42.49 -7.41
N ASN A 139 -18.34 -41.72 -8.32
CA ASN A 139 -18.92 -41.26 -9.57
C ASN A 139 -17.81 -41.10 -10.63
N THR A 140 -18.20 -40.94 -11.89
CA THR A 140 -17.28 -40.83 -13.03
C THR A 140 -16.95 -39.38 -13.40
N THR A 141 -17.44 -38.39 -12.67
CA THR A 141 -17.25 -36.98 -13.04
C THR A 141 -15.87 -36.50 -12.61
N VAL A 142 -15.10 -35.98 -13.57
CA VAL A 142 -13.84 -35.29 -13.33
C VAL A 142 -14.08 -33.80 -13.51
N THR A 143 -13.86 -33.03 -12.45
CA THR A 143 -14.23 -31.62 -12.44
C THR A 143 -13.29 -30.79 -13.30
N ASP A 144 -13.85 -29.94 -14.16
CA ASP A 144 -13.14 -28.85 -14.83
C ASP A 144 -13.22 -27.58 -13.97
N ASP A 145 -12.09 -27.19 -13.40
CA ASP A 145 -11.94 -25.95 -12.61
C ASP A 145 -11.53 -24.75 -13.48
N GLY A 146 -11.59 -24.88 -14.80
CA GLY A 146 -11.39 -23.82 -15.78
C GLY A 146 -12.65 -22.97 -15.99
N THR A 147 -12.59 -22.09 -16.99
CA THR A 147 -13.73 -21.22 -17.36
C THR A 147 -14.70 -21.87 -18.36
N GLY A 148 -14.30 -22.96 -19.01
CA GLY A 148 -15.06 -23.65 -20.06
C GLY A 148 -16.17 -24.54 -19.53
N SER A 149 -16.12 -24.97 -18.26
CA SER A 149 -17.10 -25.90 -17.65
C SER A 149 -17.17 -27.26 -18.38
N ASN A 150 -16.05 -27.69 -18.97
CA ASN A 150 -15.91 -28.91 -19.74
C ASN A 150 -15.56 -30.09 -18.83
N ASN A 151 -16.48 -30.49 -17.95
CA ASN A 151 -16.22 -31.62 -17.05
C ASN A 151 -15.87 -32.90 -17.82
N GLY A 152 -14.84 -33.61 -17.38
CA GLY A 152 -14.44 -34.89 -17.95
C GLY A 152 -15.28 -36.04 -17.40
N THR A 153 -15.31 -37.15 -18.14
CA THR A 153 -15.97 -38.38 -17.70
C THR A 153 -14.98 -39.54 -17.65
N GLY A 154 -14.63 -39.99 -16.45
CA GLY A 154 -13.86 -41.21 -16.25
C GLY A 154 -14.62 -42.45 -16.70
N ASN A 155 -13.91 -43.44 -17.22
CA ASN A 155 -14.50 -44.73 -17.57
C ASN A 155 -14.82 -45.62 -16.35
N THR A 156 -14.37 -45.24 -15.16
CA THR A 156 -14.75 -45.80 -13.86
C THR A 156 -14.84 -44.68 -12.80
N ASN A 157 -15.17 -45.03 -11.56
CA ASN A 157 -15.30 -44.05 -10.48
C ASN A 157 -13.96 -43.35 -10.22
N THR A 158 -13.97 -42.04 -9.96
CA THR A 158 -12.75 -41.27 -9.67
C THR A 158 -12.00 -41.76 -8.43
N SER A 159 -12.72 -42.34 -7.46
CA SER A 159 -12.11 -43.04 -6.31
C SER A 159 -11.19 -44.21 -6.70
N ASN A 160 -11.33 -44.77 -7.91
CA ASN A 160 -10.49 -45.88 -8.39
C ASN A 160 -9.16 -45.37 -9.01
N TYR A 161 -9.10 -44.12 -9.43
CA TYR A 161 -7.85 -43.49 -9.92
C TYR A 161 -7.08 -42.77 -8.80
N SER A 162 -7.78 -42.38 -7.73
CA SER A 162 -7.29 -41.40 -6.76
C SER A 162 -6.14 -41.92 -5.89
N VAL A 163 -4.95 -41.35 -6.09
CA VAL A 163 -3.75 -41.61 -5.29
C VAL A 163 -3.16 -40.31 -4.74
N ALA A 164 -2.15 -40.39 -3.88
CA ALA A 164 -1.42 -39.20 -3.45
C ALA A 164 -0.68 -38.57 -4.65
N GLY A 165 -0.95 -37.29 -4.92
CA GLY A 165 -0.42 -36.57 -6.08
C GLY A 165 0.74 -35.64 -5.72
N LYS A 166 1.23 -34.91 -6.73
CA LYS A 166 2.25 -33.87 -6.53
C LYS A 166 1.74 -32.70 -5.68
N ILE A 167 0.46 -32.35 -5.85
CA ILE A 167 -0.29 -31.37 -5.07
C ILE A 167 -1.60 -32.06 -4.68
N ASN A 168 -1.88 -32.22 -3.39
CA ASN A 168 -3.05 -32.97 -2.91
C ASN A 168 -3.10 -34.43 -3.43
N LYS A 169 -4.11 -34.77 -4.23
CA LYS A 169 -4.32 -36.06 -4.89
C LYS A 169 -3.98 -35.97 -6.38
N GLY A 170 -3.82 -37.12 -7.02
CA GLY A 170 -3.63 -37.26 -8.46
C GLY A 170 -4.33 -38.52 -8.96
N PHE A 171 -4.51 -38.63 -10.27
CA PHE A 171 -5.00 -39.86 -10.88
C PHE A 171 -3.83 -40.73 -11.32
N GLU A 172 -3.87 -42.01 -10.95
CA GLU A 172 -3.03 -43.08 -11.45
C GLU A 172 -3.85 -43.92 -12.44
N PHE A 173 -3.36 -44.03 -13.68
CA PHE A 173 -4.00 -44.80 -14.73
C PHE A 173 -3.31 -46.16 -14.86
N ASN A 174 -4.07 -47.24 -15.02
CA ASN A 174 -3.50 -48.60 -15.09
C ASN A 174 -2.72 -48.93 -16.38
N GLY A 175 -2.57 -47.96 -17.30
CA GLY A 175 -1.84 -48.12 -18.56
C GLY A 175 -2.51 -49.03 -19.61
N SER A 176 -3.75 -49.47 -19.40
CA SER A 176 -4.46 -50.35 -20.34
C SER A 176 -5.88 -49.90 -20.66
N SER A 177 -6.72 -49.65 -19.66
CA SER A 177 -8.14 -49.35 -19.86
C SER A 177 -8.56 -48.01 -19.31
N ASP A 178 -7.79 -47.41 -18.42
CA ASP A 178 -8.24 -46.22 -17.70
C ASP A 178 -8.03 -44.96 -18.55
N TYR A 179 -9.07 -44.13 -18.65
CA TYR A 179 -9.03 -42.86 -19.36
C TYR A 179 -10.09 -41.90 -18.81
N ILE A 180 -9.89 -40.61 -19.07
CA ILE A 180 -10.91 -39.58 -18.91
C ILE A 180 -11.34 -39.13 -20.31
N ASP A 181 -12.64 -39.24 -20.58
CA ASP A 181 -13.25 -38.70 -21.79
C ASP A 181 -13.40 -37.18 -21.64
N ILE A 182 -12.86 -36.44 -22.61
CA ILE A 182 -12.84 -34.98 -22.69
C ILE A 182 -13.43 -34.50 -24.03
N THR A 183 -14.36 -35.27 -24.60
CA THR A 183 -15.02 -34.96 -25.89
C THR A 183 -15.68 -33.57 -25.90
N ASP A 184 -16.21 -33.12 -24.77
CA ASP A 184 -16.80 -31.78 -24.66
C ASP A 184 -15.74 -30.69 -24.85
N LEU A 185 -14.59 -30.80 -24.18
CA LEU A 185 -13.45 -29.89 -24.39
C LEU A 185 -12.97 -29.90 -25.85
N TYR A 186 -12.84 -31.08 -26.46
CA TYR A 186 -12.45 -31.20 -27.87
C TYR A 186 -13.41 -30.41 -28.77
N THR A 187 -14.71 -30.54 -28.54
CA THR A 187 -15.75 -29.86 -29.32
C THR A 187 -15.63 -28.34 -29.20
N ASP A 188 -15.41 -27.85 -27.99
CA ASP A 188 -15.32 -26.41 -27.70
C ASP A 188 -14.07 -25.75 -28.33
N ILE A 189 -12.93 -26.44 -28.33
CA ILE A 189 -11.67 -25.88 -28.85
C ILE A 189 -11.37 -26.28 -30.30
N ALA A 190 -12.26 -27.02 -30.97
CA ALA A 190 -12.00 -27.59 -32.30
C ALA A 190 -11.70 -26.52 -33.38
N SER A 191 -12.28 -25.31 -33.24
CA SER A 191 -12.05 -24.19 -34.16
C SER A 191 -10.89 -23.28 -33.77
N ASP A 192 -10.27 -23.51 -32.61
CA ASP A 192 -9.21 -22.64 -32.11
C ASP A 192 -7.93 -22.83 -32.92
N THR A 193 -7.35 -21.71 -33.36
CA THR A 193 -6.12 -21.72 -34.17
C THR A 193 -4.85 -21.52 -33.34
N THR A 194 -5.01 -21.21 -32.05
CA THR A 194 -3.93 -20.98 -31.10
C THR A 194 -4.32 -21.49 -29.72
N GLY A 195 -3.39 -22.11 -29.01
CA GLY A 195 -3.60 -22.56 -27.64
C GLY A 195 -2.32 -23.09 -27.02
N SER A 196 -2.38 -23.38 -25.73
CA SER A 196 -1.30 -24.05 -25.01
C SER A 196 -1.86 -25.13 -24.10
N PHE A 197 -1.08 -26.20 -23.93
CA PHE A 197 -1.36 -27.26 -22.97
C PHE A 197 -0.21 -27.30 -21.96
N ALA A 198 -0.57 -27.46 -20.69
CA ALA A 198 0.39 -27.63 -19.61
C ALA A 198 -0.13 -28.67 -18.62
N PHE A 199 0.73 -29.57 -18.16
CA PHE A 199 0.33 -30.64 -17.27
C PHE A 199 1.51 -31.12 -16.41
N TRP A 200 1.18 -31.68 -15.25
CA TRP A 200 2.07 -32.52 -14.47
C TRP A 200 1.89 -33.97 -14.90
N TYR A 201 2.98 -34.67 -15.18
CA TYR A 201 2.94 -36.06 -15.60
C TYR A 201 4.10 -36.85 -14.99
N ALA A 202 3.80 -38.06 -14.53
CA ALA A 202 4.76 -38.99 -13.97
C ALA A 202 4.63 -40.34 -14.71
N PRO A 203 5.46 -40.60 -15.74
CA PRO A 203 5.38 -41.84 -16.50
C PRO A 203 5.86 -43.03 -15.68
N ASP A 204 5.21 -44.18 -15.87
CA ASP A 204 5.81 -45.47 -15.56
C ASP A 204 6.90 -45.81 -16.58
N THR A 205 8.00 -46.37 -16.10
CA THR A 205 9.16 -46.63 -16.94
C THR A 205 8.89 -47.77 -17.93
N GLY A 206 9.17 -47.54 -19.22
CA GLY A 206 9.26 -48.61 -20.23
C GLY A 206 7.95 -48.98 -20.92
N ALA A 207 6.87 -48.22 -20.73
CA ALA A 207 5.61 -48.40 -21.44
C ALA A 207 5.36 -47.29 -22.47
N ASN A 208 4.65 -47.63 -23.55
CA ASN A 208 4.04 -46.60 -24.40
C ASN A 208 2.75 -46.16 -23.71
N GLY A 209 2.50 -44.85 -23.64
CA GLY A 209 1.31 -44.30 -23.01
C GLY A 209 0.83 -43.05 -23.72
N GLU A 210 -0.48 -42.89 -23.84
CA GLU A 210 -1.11 -41.66 -24.35
C GLU A 210 -1.42 -40.74 -23.17
N ILE A 211 -0.96 -39.48 -23.24
CA ILE A 211 -1.20 -38.47 -22.20
C ILE A 211 -2.45 -37.66 -22.56
N LEU A 212 -2.56 -37.26 -23.83
CA LEU A 212 -3.66 -36.47 -24.38
C LEU A 212 -3.81 -36.82 -25.85
N ALA A 213 -5.05 -37.04 -26.30
CA ALA A 213 -5.34 -37.26 -27.71
C ALA A 213 -6.68 -36.61 -28.07
N PHE A 214 -6.68 -35.86 -29.18
CA PHE A 214 -7.88 -35.43 -29.86
C PHE A 214 -8.03 -36.26 -31.12
N CYS A 215 -8.99 -37.19 -31.12
CA CYS A 215 -9.24 -38.10 -32.22
C CYS A 215 -10.71 -38.10 -32.61
N GLU A 216 -10.99 -38.19 -33.91
CA GLU A 216 -12.33 -38.48 -34.40
C GLU A 216 -12.62 -39.98 -34.19
N GLY A 217 -13.85 -40.30 -33.78
CA GLY A 217 -14.18 -41.57 -33.15
C GLY A 217 -14.03 -42.80 -34.06
N GLY A 218 -13.19 -43.74 -33.64
CA GLY A 218 -13.22 -45.11 -34.14
C GLY A 218 -12.26 -46.01 -33.38
N THR A 219 -12.78 -46.93 -32.56
CA THR A 219 -12.01 -48.04 -31.99
C THR A 219 -11.20 -48.74 -33.08
N GLY A 220 -9.87 -48.64 -33.02
CA GLY A 220 -8.94 -49.40 -33.86
C GLY A 220 -8.45 -48.73 -35.14
N SER A 221 -8.75 -47.45 -35.42
CA SER A 221 -8.21 -46.73 -36.58
C SER A 221 -7.22 -45.64 -36.14
N ASN A 222 -5.93 -45.94 -36.29
CA ASN A 222 -4.79 -45.26 -35.65
C ASN A 222 -4.41 -43.86 -36.20
N LEU A 223 -5.32 -43.00 -36.67
CA LEU A 223 -4.87 -41.84 -37.47
C LEU A 223 -5.52 -40.46 -37.24
N ASP A 224 -6.31 -40.24 -36.19
CA ASP A 224 -6.83 -38.89 -35.92
C ASP A 224 -5.97 -38.06 -34.93
N TYR A 225 -5.55 -36.90 -35.46
CA TYR A 225 -5.01 -35.60 -34.98
C TYR A 225 -4.38 -35.48 -33.58
N PHE A 226 -4.06 -34.23 -33.15
CA PHE A 226 -3.04 -33.88 -32.14
C PHE A 226 -2.95 -34.84 -30.94
N ARG A 227 -1.77 -35.44 -30.75
CA ARG A 227 -1.49 -36.33 -29.62
C ARG A 227 -0.22 -35.94 -28.90
N ILE A 228 -0.24 -36.16 -27.59
CA ILE A 228 0.93 -36.12 -26.73
C ILE A 228 1.06 -37.50 -26.10
N LYS A 229 2.21 -38.15 -26.27
CA LYS A 229 2.45 -39.51 -25.80
C LYS A 229 3.85 -39.69 -25.25
N THR A 230 4.04 -40.75 -24.46
CA THR A 230 5.37 -41.26 -24.12
C THR A 230 5.64 -42.59 -24.79
N ASN A 231 6.90 -42.79 -25.14
CA ASN A 231 7.38 -44.06 -25.65
C ASN A 231 8.15 -44.83 -24.59
N ALA A 232 8.41 -46.11 -24.86
CA ALA A 232 9.26 -46.98 -24.05
C ALA A 232 10.66 -46.40 -23.72
N SER A 233 11.13 -45.40 -24.47
CA SER A 233 12.38 -44.66 -24.22
C SER A 233 12.23 -43.47 -23.27
N ASN A 234 11.07 -43.29 -22.61
CA ASN A 234 10.74 -42.16 -21.73
C ASN A 234 10.93 -40.77 -22.37
N THR A 235 10.70 -40.67 -23.67
CA THR A 235 10.65 -39.38 -24.40
C THR A 235 9.20 -38.95 -24.58
N ILE A 236 8.93 -37.66 -24.48
CA ILE A 236 7.63 -37.10 -24.89
C ILE A 236 7.65 -36.90 -26.39
N GLN A 237 6.62 -37.39 -27.06
CA GLN A 237 6.36 -37.17 -28.48
C GLN A 237 5.07 -36.38 -28.66
N ILE A 238 5.12 -35.38 -29.55
CA ILE A 238 3.93 -34.69 -30.05
C ILE A 238 3.74 -35.06 -31.50
N GLN A 239 2.54 -35.55 -31.84
CA GLN A 239 2.19 -36.02 -33.18
C GLN A 239 0.97 -35.28 -33.73
N ILE A 240 1.07 -34.83 -34.98
CA ILE A 240 -0.04 -34.22 -35.73
C ILE A 240 -0.08 -34.90 -37.10
N ALA A 241 -1.21 -35.52 -37.43
CA ALA A 241 -1.41 -36.29 -38.66
C ALA A 241 -2.80 -36.07 -39.24
N ASN A 242 -2.98 -36.26 -40.55
CA ASN A 242 -4.28 -36.22 -41.25
C ASN A 242 -4.68 -37.61 -41.78
N VAL A 243 -5.94 -37.97 -41.56
CA VAL A 243 -6.53 -39.27 -41.91
C VAL A 243 -6.72 -39.51 -43.40
N ASP A 244 -7.06 -38.47 -44.16
CA ASP A 244 -7.36 -38.57 -45.59
C ASP A 244 -6.11 -38.85 -46.40
N THR A 245 -4.98 -38.31 -45.98
CA THR A 245 -3.70 -38.41 -46.70
C THR A 245 -2.65 -39.25 -45.99
N GLN A 246 -2.95 -39.78 -44.79
CA GLN A 246 -2.01 -40.47 -43.90
C GLN A 246 -0.67 -39.73 -43.73
N THR A 247 -0.73 -38.40 -43.74
CA THR A 247 0.47 -37.54 -43.73
C THR A 247 0.80 -37.14 -42.30
N LEU A 248 2.03 -37.41 -41.87
CA LEU A 248 2.60 -36.94 -40.61
C LEU A 248 3.17 -35.54 -40.81
N TYR A 249 2.56 -34.53 -40.18
CA TYR A 249 2.99 -33.14 -40.32
C TYR A 249 4.10 -32.76 -39.36
N ALA A 250 4.11 -33.33 -38.15
CA ALA A 250 5.15 -33.10 -37.16
C ALA A 250 5.29 -34.32 -36.23
N ASN A 251 6.54 -34.68 -35.93
CA ASN A 251 6.91 -35.61 -34.87
C ASN A 251 8.10 -35.03 -34.11
N ILE A 252 7.82 -34.45 -32.95
CA ILE A 252 8.82 -33.78 -32.13
C ILE A 252 9.19 -34.73 -30.99
N ASP A 253 10.40 -35.25 -31.03
CA ASP A 253 10.95 -36.14 -30.00
C ASP A 253 11.89 -35.35 -29.09
N THR A 254 11.52 -35.21 -27.82
CA THR A 254 12.38 -34.57 -26.82
C THR A 254 12.75 -35.56 -25.73
N THR A 255 14.05 -35.73 -25.51
CA THR A 255 14.56 -36.46 -24.35
C THR A 255 14.25 -35.65 -23.11
N LEU A 256 13.56 -36.26 -22.13
CA LEU A 256 13.33 -35.66 -20.82
C LEU A 256 14.66 -35.57 -20.04
N THR A 257 15.49 -34.57 -20.35
CA THR A 257 16.78 -34.38 -19.66
C THR A 257 16.61 -33.73 -18.28
N TYR A 258 15.41 -33.20 -17.95
CA TYR A 258 15.10 -32.60 -16.64
C TYR A 258 13.66 -32.93 -16.18
N ALA A 259 13.34 -34.21 -15.97
CA ALA A 259 12.22 -34.55 -15.10
C ALA A 259 12.73 -34.53 -13.66
N PHE A 260 12.13 -33.69 -12.80
CA PHE A 260 12.45 -33.61 -11.37
C PHE A 260 12.64 -35.02 -10.79
N LYS A 261 13.86 -35.30 -10.31
CA LYS A 261 14.18 -36.53 -9.59
C LYS A 261 13.13 -36.73 -8.50
N ARG A 262 12.36 -37.82 -8.59
CA ARG A 262 11.49 -38.29 -7.50
C ARG A 262 12.34 -38.32 -6.22
N VAL A 263 12.07 -37.39 -5.31
CA VAL A 263 12.60 -37.49 -3.94
C VAL A 263 11.70 -38.54 -3.27
N PRO A 264 12.23 -39.71 -2.90
CA PRO A 264 11.46 -40.64 -2.10
C PRO A 264 11.14 -39.96 -0.76
N PHE A 265 9.88 -40.01 -0.33
CA PHE A 265 9.52 -39.79 1.07
C PHE A 265 10.00 -40.98 1.90
#